data_AF-A0AAW2JW35-F1
#
_entry.id   AF-A0AAW2JW35-F1
#
_cell.length_a   1.000
_cell.length_b   1.000
_cell.length_c   1.000
_cell.angle_alpha   90.00
_cell.angle_beta   90.00
_cell.angle_gamma   90.00
#
_symmetry.space_group_name_H-M   'P 1'
#
loop_
_entity.id
_entity.type
_entity.pdbx_description
1 polymer ?
#
loop_
_entity_poly.entity_id
_entity_poly.type
_entity_poly.pdbx_seq_one_letter_code
_entity_poly.pdbx_strand_id
1 'polypeptide(L)'
;MFNIASTYSWPIHQLDINNTFLHGYLDEAVYMTPPEGYEAPSGMDAKTCTTPLPSVLKFSANEGPLLQEADRYRRLIGKILYVGFTRPDISFAVQQLNQFLQHPTQQHWDDAIHVVRYLKGSSSMALFFPSQNSIQLSAFSDADWAACVDSRRSVTGYCIFLGSLLISWKTNKQNTVSRSSTKAEYRAMATTVCELLWITYILKDFQVPLTTPVPFWCDNQVPFHITANPVFYERTKHLDIDCHIVRDKYKEGFISPRHIAGHLQPANAFTKILSVAAFTQSRVKLGLVSLPYAPT
;
A
#
# COMPACT_ATOMS: atom_id res chain seq x y z
N MET A 1 9.34 -10.03 -8.04
CA MET A 1 10.00 -10.71 -9.17
C MET A 1 10.95 -9.79 -9.95
N PHE A 2 10.51 -8.65 -10.49
CA PHE A 2 11.37 -7.73 -11.26
C PHE A 2 12.69 -7.37 -10.56
N ASN A 3 12.68 -7.11 -9.26
CA ASN A 3 13.89 -6.85 -8.47
C ASN A 3 14.92 -8.00 -8.54
N ILE A 4 14.48 -9.24 -8.28
CA ILE A 4 15.34 -10.43 -8.29
C ILE A 4 15.89 -10.64 -9.70
N ALA A 5 15.04 -10.53 -10.71
CA ALA A 5 15.46 -10.69 -12.10
C ALA A 5 16.47 -9.62 -12.52
N SER A 6 16.27 -8.36 -12.13
CA SER A 6 17.25 -7.28 -12.34
C SER A 6 18.58 -7.57 -11.64
N THR A 7 18.53 -8.01 -10.37
CA THR A 7 19.72 -8.25 -9.55
C THR A 7 20.55 -9.44 -10.05
N TYR A 8 19.89 -10.53 -10.43
CA TYR A 8 20.55 -11.74 -10.95
C TYR A 8 20.69 -11.77 -12.47
N SER A 9 20.32 -10.68 -13.15
CA SER A 9 20.30 -10.61 -14.63
C SER A 9 19.52 -11.75 -15.28
N TRP A 10 18.41 -12.15 -14.66
CA TRP A 10 17.54 -13.18 -15.23
C TRP A 10 16.71 -12.60 -16.38
N PRO A 11 16.54 -13.35 -17.48
CA PRO A 11 15.64 -12.94 -18.55
C PRO A 11 14.21 -12.90 -18.01
N ILE A 12 13.51 -11.79 -18.26
CA ILE A 12 12.10 -11.64 -17.92
C ILE A 12 11.31 -11.87 -19.19
N HIS A 13 10.56 -12.97 -19.22
CA HIS A 13 9.57 -13.22 -20.26
C HIS A 13 8.21 -12.80 -19.70
N GLN A 14 7.62 -11.76 -20.28
CA GLN A 14 6.23 -11.43 -19.99
C GLN A 14 5.36 -12.51 -20.63
N LEU A 15 4.74 -13.34 -19.80
CA LEU A 15 3.69 -14.25 -20.23
C LEU A 15 2.36 -13.51 -20.10
N ASP A 16 1.85 -12.99 -21.21
CA ASP A 16 0.51 -12.42 -21.24
C ASP A 16 -0.50 -13.58 -21.20
N ILE A 17 -0.87 -14.00 -19.99
CA ILE A 17 -1.97 -14.95 -19.84
C ILE A 17 -3.25 -14.16 -20.12
N ASN A 18 -3.65 -14.16 -21.39
CA ASN A 18 -4.96 -13.71 -21.85
C ASN A 18 -6.04 -14.59 -21.20
N ASN A 19 -6.38 -14.32 -19.93
CA ASN A 19 -7.55 -14.91 -19.28
C ASN A 19 -8.86 -14.25 -19.73
N THR A 20 -8.87 -13.65 -20.92
CA THR A 20 -10.07 -13.24 -21.64
C THR A 20 -10.13 -14.05 -22.93
N PHE A 21 -11.22 -14.79 -23.07
CA PHE A 21 -11.59 -15.55 -24.27
C PHE A 21 -11.49 -14.67 -25.52
N LEU A 22 -10.36 -14.71 -26.21
CA LEU A 22 -10.19 -14.23 -27.58
C LEU A 22 -9.42 -15.31 -28.33
N HIS A 23 -10.17 -16.27 -28.89
CA HIS A 23 -9.65 -17.26 -29.82
C HIS A 23 -9.41 -16.60 -31.18
N GLY A 24 -8.25 -15.94 -31.33
CA GLY A 24 -7.77 -15.44 -32.62
C GLY A 24 -6.28 -15.15 -32.54
N TYR A 25 -5.52 -15.61 -33.53
CA TYR A 25 -4.13 -15.17 -33.70
C TYR A 25 -4.15 -13.71 -34.14
N LEU A 26 -3.44 -12.85 -33.40
CA LEU A 26 -3.25 -11.45 -33.73
C LEU A 26 -1.98 -11.32 -34.57
N ASP A 27 -2.14 -11.20 -35.89
CA ASP A 27 -1.05 -11.04 -36.86
C ASP A 27 -0.53 -9.58 -36.96
N GLU A 28 -1.07 -8.66 -36.15
CA GLU A 28 -0.73 -7.22 -36.21
C GLU A 28 -0.44 -6.62 -34.83
N ALA A 29 0.49 -5.66 -34.80
CA ALA A 29 0.81 -4.88 -33.61
C ALA A 29 -0.37 -3.95 -33.26
N VAL A 30 -1.08 -4.27 -32.17
CA VAL A 30 -2.18 -3.44 -31.67
C VAL A 30 -1.61 -2.26 -30.87
N TYR A 31 -1.57 -1.08 -31.49
CA TYR A 31 -1.42 0.17 -30.74
C TYR A 31 -2.79 0.57 -30.19
N MET A 32 -2.87 0.85 -28.88
CA MET A 32 -4.07 1.43 -28.29
C MET A 32 -4.18 2.92 -28.65
N THR A 33 -4.58 3.21 -29.89
CA THR A 33 -5.12 4.54 -30.20
C THR A 33 -6.53 4.63 -29.63
N PRO A 34 -6.93 5.77 -29.05
CA PRO A 34 -8.32 6.00 -28.69
C PRO A 34 -9.22 5.76 -29.91
N PRO A 35 -10.35 5.05 -29.76
CA PRO A 35 -11.21 4.71 -30.89
C PRO A 35 -11.73 5.98 -31.58
N GLU A 36 -11.95 5.89 -32.89
CA GLU A 36 -12.55 6.96 -33.69
C GLU A 36 -13.89 7.39 -33.06
N GLY A 37 -14.03 8.68 -32.73
CA GLY A 37 -15.17 9.21 -31.99
C GLY A 37 -14.99 9.32 -30.47
N TYR A 38 -13.83 8.93 -29.92
CA TYR A 38 -13.46 9.28 -28.54
C TYR A 38 -13.09 10.76 -28.46
N GLU A 39 -14.06 11.60 -28.10
CA GLU A 39 -13.75 12.94 -27.60
C GLU A 39 -13.16 12.82 -26.20
N ALA A 40 -11.92 13.28 -26.02
CA ALA A 40 -11.33 13.38 -24.70
C ALA A 40 -12.27 14.25 -23.84
N PRO A 41 -12.79 13.76 -22.69
CA PRO A 41 -13.65 14.56 -21.85
C PRO A 41 -12.91 15.85 -21.49
N SER A 42 -13.65 16.97 -21.42
CA SER A 42 -13.22 18.36 -21.18
C SER A 42 -12.59 18.60 -19.80
N GLY A 43 -11.65 17.75 -19.40
CA GLY A 43 -10.82 17.79 -18.20
C GLY A 43 -9.32 17.78 -18.50
N MET A 44 -8.90 17.92 -19.78
CA MET A 44 -7.50 18.13 -20.15
C MET A 44 -6.89 19.40 -19.52
N ASP A 45 -7.71 20.35 -19.06
CA ASP A 45 -7.28 21.55 -18.30
C ASP A 45 -7.56 21.48 -16.79
N ALA A 46 -7.83 20.29 -16.23
CA ALA A 46 -7.97 20.17 -14.78
C ALA A 46 -6.64 20.50 -14.08
N LYS A 47 -6.65 21.53 -13.21
CA LYS A 47 -5.50 21.98 -12.40
C LYS A 47 -4.96 20.82 -11.58
N THR A 48 -3.66 20.52 -11.66
CA THR A 48 -3.04 19.43 -10.88
C THR A 48 -3.00 19.75 -9.38
N CYS A 49 -2.75 18.73 -8.55
CA CYS A 49 -2.49 18.90 -7.12
C CYS A 49 -1.28 18.06 -6.69
N THR A 50 -0.70 18.38 -5.53
CA THR A 50 0.58 17.84 -5.05
C THR A 50 0.46 16.64 -4.13
N THR A 51 -0.75 16.37 -3.62
CA THR A 51 -1.06 15.24 -2.72
C THR A 51 -2.32 14.52 -3.20
N PRO A 52 -2.48 13.22 -2.91
CA PRO A 52 -3.64 12.45 -3.35
C PRO A 52 -4.91 12.79 -2.58
N LEU A 53 -4.79 13.37 -1.39
CA LEU A 53 -5.90 13.89 -0.60
C LEU A 53 -5.55 15.28 -0.04
N PRO A 54 -6.56 16.13 0.22
CA PRO A 54 -6.37 17.37 0.98
C PRO A 54 -6.01 17.08 2.45
N SER A 55 -5.25 17.98 3.07
CA SER A 55 -4.66 17.81 4.41
C SER A 55 -5.67 17.78 5.56
N VAL A 56 -6.88 18.31 5.34
CA VAL A 56 -7.99 18.26 6.30
C VAL A 56 -9.15 17.60 5.61
N LEU A 57 -9.24 16.28 5.77
CA LEU A 57 -10.33 15.49 5.22
C LEU A 57 -10.76 14.45 6.25
N LYS A 58 -12.07 14.33 6.43
CA LYS A 58 -12.68 13.23 7.17
C LYS A 58 -13.65 12.55 6.24
N PHE A 59 -13.52 11.23 6.13
CA PHE A 59 -14.44 10.42 5.37
C PHE A 59 -15.57 9.96 6.29
N SER A 60 -16.82 10.17 5.86
CA SER A 60 -17.99 9.63 6.53
C SER A 60 -19.04 9.20 5.51
N ALA A 61 -19.67 8.06 5.76
CA ALA A 61 -20.74 7.51 4.92
C ALA A 61 -21.98 8.41 4.83
N ASN A 62 -22.23 9.24 5.86
CA ASN A 62 -23.50 9.98 6.01
C ASN A 62 -23.36 11.48 5.74
N GLU A 63 -22.21 11.94 5.25
CA GLU A 63 -21.98 13.36 4.98
C GLU A 63 -22.24 13.72 3.50
N GLY A 64 -23.13 14.68 3.29
CA GLY A 64 -23.42 15.26 1.98
C GLY A 64 -24.47 14.48 1.16
N PRO A 65 -24.86 15.03 -0.01
CA PRO A 65 -25.86 14.42 -0.87
C PRO A 65 -25.30 13.15 -1.53
N LEU A 66 -26.15 12.12 -1.68
CA LEU A 66 -25.83 10.92 -2.45
C LEU A 66 -25.51 11.28 -3.91
N LEU A 67 -24.52 10.59 -4.48
CA LEU A 67 -24.18 10.72 -5.89
C LEU A 67 -25.25 10.05 -6.74
N GLN A 68 -25.82 10.78 -7.71
CA GLN A 68 -26.88 10.25 -8.58
C GLN A 68 -26.42 9.02 -9.40
N GLU A 69 -25.19 9.05 -9.93
CA GLU A 69 -24.62 7.98 -10.74
C GLU A 69 -23.53 7.19 -9.99
N ALA A 70 -23.94 6.33 -9.06
CA ALA A 70 -23.00 5.51 -8.29
C ALA A 70 -22.09 4.62 -9.17
N ASP A 71 -22.54 4.20 -10.35
CA ASP A 71 -21.74 3.42 -11.30
C ASP A 71 -20.52 4.15 -11.84
N ARG A 72 -20.61 5.48 -12.01
CA ARG A 72 -19.46 6.27 -12.46
C ARG A 72 -18.37 6.30 -11.40
N TYR A 73 -18.76 6.39 -10.13
CA TYR A 73 -17.85 6.27 -9.00
C TYR A 73 -17.18 4.89 -8.95
N ARG A 74 -17.96 3.80 -8.98
CA ARG A 74 -17.43 2.43 -8.97
C ARG A 74 -16.40 2.17 -10.07
N ARG A 75 -16.72 2.60 -11.31
CA ARG A 75 -15.81 2.48 -12.46
C ARG A 75 -14.52 3.27 -12.24
N LEU A 76 -14.61 4.50 -11.73
CA LEU A 76 -13.43 5.32 -11.45
C LEU A 76 -12.54 4.71 -10.37
N ILE A 77 -13.12 4.29 -9.24
CA ILE A 77 -12.36 3.66 -8.16
C ILE A 77 -11.69 2.36 -8.65
N GLY A 78 -12.38 1.56 -9.49
CA GLY A 78 -11.77 0.39 -10.13
C GLY A 78 -10.53 0.72 -10.96
N LYS A 79 -10.56 1.80 -11.75
CA LYS A 79 -9.39 2.28 -12.51
C LYS A 79 -8.26 2.75 -11.61
N ILE A 80 -8.58 3.50 -10.55
CA ILE A 80 -7.58 4.00 -9.61
C ILE A 80 -6.94 2.84 -8.81
N LEU A 81 -7.73 1.82 -8.43
CA LEU A 81 -7.23 0.60 -7.80
C LEU A 81 -6.19 -0.11 -8.67
N TYR A 82 -6.42 -0.19 -9.98
CA TYR A 82 -5.45 -0.76 -10.92
C TYR A 82 -4.15 0.04 -10.94
N VAL A 83 -4.22 1.37 -10.98
CA VAL A 83 -3.03 2.25 -10.87
C VAL A 83 -2.30 2.06 -9.54
N GLY A 84 -3.03 1.75 -8.47
CA GLY A 84 -2.49 1.50 -7.13
C GLY A 84 -1.47 0.35 -7.06
N PHE A 85 -1.46 -0.58 -8.02
CA PHE A 85 -0.45 -1.65 -8.11
C PHE A 85 0.96 -1.15 -8.41
N THR A 86 1.11 0.04 -9.00
CA THR A 86 2.42 0.64 -9.31
C THR A 86 2.65 1.97 -8.58
N ARG A 87 1.60 2.50 -7.93
CA ARG A 87 1.60 3.78 -7.23
C ARG A 87 1.30 3.61 -5.74
N PRO A 88 2.30 3.20 -4.93
CA PRO A 88 2.11 3.02 -3.49
C PRO A 88 1.65 4.29 -2.78
N ASP A 89 2.04 5.45 -3.30
CA ASP A 89 1.73 6.77 -2.75
C ASP A 89 0.24 7.15 -2.76
N ILE A 90 -0.61 6.44 -3.53
CA ILE A 90 -2.06 6.66 -3.51
C ILE A 90 -2.81 5.64 -2.64
N SER A 91 -2.13 4.61 -2.11
CA SER A 91 -2.78 3.45 -1.47
C SER A 91 -3.74 3.83 -0.35
N PHE A 92 -3.36 4.77 0.51
CA PHE A 92 -4.23 5.23 1.59
C PHE A 92 -5.49 5.92 1.05
N ALA A 93 -5.32 6.82 0.07
CA ALA A 93 -6.44 7.53 -0.54
C ALA A 93 -7.44 6.58 -1.20
N VAL A 94 -6.92 5.62 -1.97
CA VAL A 94 -7.75 4.61 -2.64
C VAL A 94 -8.50 3.76 -1.63
N GLN A 95 -7.84 3.33 -0.55
CA GLN A 95 -8.51 2.51 0.45
C GLN A 95 -9.57 3.29 1.24
N GLN A 96 -9.40 4.59 1.42
CA GLN A 96 -10.44 5.42 2.02
C GLN A 96 -11.67 5.50 1.11
N LEU A 97 -11.48 5.77 -0.17
CA LEU A 97 -12.56 5.88 -1.16
C LEU A 97 -13.28 4.55 -1.42
N ASN A 98 -12.53 3.45 -1.48
CA ASN A 98 -13.07 2.11 -1.75
C ASN A 98 -14.12 1.63 -0.73
N GLN A 99 -14.25 2.28 0.42
CA GLN A 99 -15.24 1.96 1.45
C GLN A 99 -16.66 2.39 1.08
N PHE A 100 -16.83 3.28 0.09
CA PHE A 100 -18.11 3.93 -0.22
C PHE A 100 -18.70 3.51 -1.58
N LEU A 101 -18.35 2.33 -2.09
CA LEU A 101 -18.81 1.84 -3.40
C LEU A 101 -20.33 1.62 -3.51
N GLN A 102 -21.00 1.35 -2.39
CA GLN A 102 -22.44 1.08 -2.35
C GLN A 102 -23.26 2.37 -2.36
N HIS A 103 -22.90 3.32 -1.49
CA HIS A 103 -23.59 4.58 -1.31
C HIS A 103 -22.59 5.76 -1.35
N PRO A 104 -22.00 6.07 -2.51
CA PRO A 104 -21.09 7.22 -2.64
C PRO A 104 -21.87 8.54 -2.55
N THR A 105 -21.22 9.56 -1.99
CA THR A 105 -21.74 10.93 -1.90
C THR A 105 -21.02 11.81 -2.92
N GLN A 106 -21.51 13.04 -3.13
CA GLN A 106 -20.83 14.01 -3.99
C GLN A 106 -19.40 14.30 -3.48
N GLN A 107 -19.21 14.37 -2.17
CA GLN A 107 -17.89 14.56 -1.57
C GLN A 107 -16.92 13.42 -1.94
N HIS A 108 -17.39 12.16 -1.85
CA HIS A 108 -16.57 11.00 -2.26
C HIS A 108 -16.15 11.09 -3.73
N TRP A 109 -17.05 11.57 -4.61
CA TRP A 109 -16.71 11.82 -6.01
C TRP A 109 -15.64 12.89 -6.17
N ASP A 110 -15.78 14.03 -5.47
CA ASP A 110 -14.84 15.14 -5.55
C ASP A 110 -13.45 14.73 -5.02
N ASP A 111 -13.39 13.93 -3.96
CA ASP A 111 -12.15 13.35 -3.42
C ASP A 111 -11.52 12.34 -4.39
N ALA A 112 -12.32 11.53 -5.09
CA ALA A 112 -11.81 10.64 -6.13
C ALA A 112 -11.24 11.42 -7.32
N ILE A 113 -11.89 12.53 -7.72
CA ILE A 113 -11.35 13.44 -8.73
C ILE A 113 -10.06 14.12 -8.25
N HIS A 114 -9.94 14.42 -6.95
CA HIS A 114 -8.68 14.93 -6.38
C HIS A 114 -7.52 13.94 -6.61
N VAL A 115 -7.73 12.64 -6.38
CA VAL A 115 -6.71 11.61 -6.67
C VAL A 115 -6.34 11.60 -8.16
N VAL A 116 -7.31 11.74 -9.06
CA VAL A 116 -7.04 11.83 -10.51
C VAL A 116 -6.22 13.07 -10.86
N ARG A 117 -6.51 14.23 -10.26
CA ARG A 117 -5.72 15.47 -10.44
C ARG A 117 -4.29 15.31 -9.95
N TYR A 118 -4.10 14.56 -8.87
CA TYR A 118 -2.77 14.21 -8.37
C TYR A 118 -2.02 13.28 -9.34
N LEU A 119 -2.67 12.22 -9.80
CA LEU A 119 -2.09 11.27 -10.77
C LEU A 119 -1.69 11.98 -12.07
N LYS A 120 -2.54 12.88 -12.58
CA LYS A 120 -2.24 13.72 -13.75
C LYS A 120 -0.98 14.56 -13.55
N GLY A 121 -0.81 15.16 -12.37
CA GLY A 121 0.37 15.96 -12.04
C GLY A 121 1.62 15.14 -11.71
N SER A 122 1.51 13.81 -11.65
CA SER A 122 2.58 12.90 -11.25
C SER A 122 2.67 11.69 -12.19
N SER A 123 2.36 11.86 -13.46
CA SER A 123 2.38 10.78 -14.47
C SER A 123 3.79 10.22 -14.72
N SER A 124 4.83 11.01 -14.47
CA SER A 124 6.23 10.58 -14.55
C SER A 124 6.70 9.78 -13.33
N MET A 125 5.90 9.66 -12.27
CA MET A 125 6.29 8.98 -11.04
C MET A 125 6.17 7.47 -11.18
N ALA A 126 7.26 6.76 -10.92
CA ALA A 126 7.32 5.30 -10.97
C ALA A 126 8.27 4.73 -9.91
N LEU A 127 8.10 3.44 -9.62
CA LEU A 127 9.07 2.65 -8.88
C LEU A 127 10.25 2.33 -9.79
N PHE A 128 11.47 2.62 -9.32
CA PHE A 128 12.69 2.33 -10.07
C PHE A 128 13.39 1.11 -9.52
N PHE A 129 13.70 0.12 -10.38
CA PHE A 129 14.35 -1.14 -10.01
C PHE A 129 15.84 -1.12 -10.40
N PRO A 130 16.77 -0.68 -9.52
CA PRO A 130 18.20 -0.74 -9.80
C PRO A 130 18.69 -2.19 -10.02
N SER A 131 19.70 -2.33 -10.88
CA SER A 131 20.44 -3.59 -11.07
C SER A 131 21.40 -3.88 -9.91
N GLN A 132 21.93 -2.83 -9.28
CA GLN A 132 22.76 -2.94 -8.09
C GLN A 132 21.90 -2.71 -6.85
N ASN A 133 21.49 -3.81 -6.21
CA ASN A 133 20.70 -3.77 -4.99
C ASN A 133 21.10 -4.88 -4.03
N SER A 134 21.03 -4.62 -2.73
CA SER A 134 21.24 -5.67 -1.74
C SER A 134 20.00 -6.56 -1.64
N ILE A 135 20.22 -7.85 -1.37
CA ILE A 135 19.15 -8.82 -1.18
C ILE A 135 18.94 -9.00 0.32
N GLN A 136 18.47 -7.93 0.96
CA GLN A 136 18.16 -7.95 2.38
C GLN A 136 16.72 -7.51 2.60
N LEU A 137 15.89 -8.40 3.17
CA LEU A 137 14.54 -8.05 3.53
C LEU A 137 14.52 -7.05 4.68
N SER A 138 13.57 -6.13 4.64
CA SER A 138 13.35 -5.15 5.69
C SER A 138 11.87 -4.73 5.68
N ALA A 139 11.23 -4.53 6.83
CA ALA A 139 9.78 -4.31 6.89
C ALA A 139 9.39 -3.23 7.88
N PHE A 140 8.37 -2.46 7.53
CA PHE A 140 7.81 -1.39 8.35
C PHE A 140 6.32 -1.60 8.48
N SER A 141 5.79 -1.44 9.69
CA SER A 141 4.35 -1.47 9.95
C SER A 141 3.92 -0.30 10.80
N ASP A 142 2.70 0.17 10.55
CA ASP A 142 2.02 1.24 11.28
C ASP A 142 0.53 0.92 11.39
N ALA A 143 -0.13 1.41 12.44
CA ALA A 143 -1.57 1.36 12.58
C ALA A 143 -2.13 2.69 13.08
N ASP A 144 -3.06 3.29 12.33
CA ASP A 144 -3.81 4.43 12.83
C ASP A 144 -5.04 3.96 13.61
N TRP A 145 -5.02 4.18 14.93
CA TRP A 145 -6.01 3.65 15.85
C TRP A 145 -7.35 4.35 15.75
N ALA A 146 -8.41 3.58 15.47
CA ALA A 146 -9.76 4.10 15.31
C ALA A 146 -9.88 5.22 14.25
N ALA A 147 -9.04 5.16 13.20
CA ALA A 147 -8.97 6.13 12.12
C ALA A 147 -10.29 6.26 11.33
N CYS A 148 -11.01 5.16 11.12
CA CYS A 148 -12.32 5.20 10.47
C CYS A 148 -13.35 5.83 11.41
N VAL A 149 -13.91 6.98 11.03
CA VAL A 149 -14.90 7.71 11.83
C VAL A 149 -16.16 6.86 12.04
N ASP A 150 -16.68 6.25 10.98
CA ASP A 150 -17.96 5.53 11.02
C ASP A 150 -17.87 4.24 11.84
N SER A 151 -16.84 3.41 11.62
CA SER A 151 -16.75 2.10 12.26
C SER A 151 -15.82 2.04 13.47
N ARG A 152 -15.08 3.11 13.76
CA ARG A 152 -14.00 3.18 14.78
C ARG A 152 -12.95 2.06 14.65
N ARG A 153 -12.81 1.49 13.45
CA ARG A 153 -11.81 0.46 13.14
C ARG A 153 -10.51 1.16 12.76
N SER A 154 -9.40 0.56 13.18
CA SER A 154 -8.07 1.06 12.83
C SER A 154 -7.72 0.79 11.38
N VAL A 155 -6.77 1.53 10.84
CA VAL A 155 -6.17 1.28 9.51
C VAL A 155 -4.75 0.77 9.71
N THR A 156 -4.46 -0.41 9.17
CA THR A 156 -3.12 -1.00 9.10
C THR A 156 -2.44 -0.56 7.81
N GLY A 157 -1.18 -0.17 7.93
CA GLY A 157 -0.29 0.11 6.81
C GLY A 157 1.01 -0.65 6.97
N TYR A 158 1.54 -1.21 5.88
CA TYR A 158 2.89 -1.75 5.88
C TYR A 158 3.60 -1.53 4.55
N CYS A 159 4.92 -1.58 4.60
CA CYS A 159 5.78 -1.72 3.44
C CYS A 159 6.95 -2.65 3.73
N ILE A 160 7.31 -3.44 2.74
CA ILE A 160 8.41 -4.41 2.77
C ILE A 160 9.35 -4.09 1.63
N PHE A 161 10.62 -4.00 1.97
CA PHE A 161 11.71 -3.73 1.05
C PHE A 161 12.59 -4.96 0.90
N LEU A 162 13.16 -5.13 -0.29
CA LEU A 162 14.29 -6.00 -0.56
C LEU A 162 15.45 -5.10 -0.98
N GLY A 163 16.42 -4.90 -0.08
CA GLY A 163 17.42 -3.85 -0.18
C GLY A 163 16.80 -2.48 -0.06
N SER A 164 17.06 -1.59 -1.02
CA SER A 164 16.42 -0.27 -1.09
C SER A 164 15.05 -0.26 -1.77
N LEU A 165 14.63 -1.41 -2.32
CA LEU A 165 13.47 -1.49 -3.20
C LEU A 165 12.20 -1.92 -2.49
N LEU A 166 11.14 -1.13 -2.65
CA LEU A 166 9.80 -1.49 -2.19
C LEU A 166 9.25 -2.63 -3.06
N ILE A 167 8.91 -3.76 -2.42
CA ILE A 167 8.44 -4.97 -3.12
C ILE A 167 7.03 -5.40 -2.72
N SER A 168 6.55 -4.99 -1.54
CA SER A 168 5.17 -5.21 -1.11
C SER A 168 4.74 -4.08 -0.19
N TRP A 169 3.50 -3.63 -0.35
CA TRP A 169 2.88 -2.62 0.50
C TRP A 169 1.39 -2.86 0.58
N LYS A 170 0.77 -2.35 1.63
CA LYS A 170 -0.68 -2.45 1.80
C LYS A 170 -1.20 -1.38 2.72
N THR A 171 -2.39 -0.89 2.41
CA THR A 171 -3.27 -0.20 3.34
C THR A 171 -4.53 -1.03 3.51
N ASN A 172 -4.94 -1.32 4.74
CA ASN A 172 -6.16 -2.07 4.99
C ASN A 172 -6.88 -1.60 6.26
N LYS A 173 -8.22 -1.58 6.23
CA LYS A 173 -9.03 -1.33 7.42
C LYS A 173 -9.12 -2.63 8.21
N GLN A 174 -8.80 -2.60 9.50
CA GLN A 174 -8.88 -3.78 10.36
C GLN A 174 -10.32 -4.28 10.47
N ASN A 175 -10.52 -5.60 10.42
CA ASN A 175 -11.86 -6.20 10.45
C ASN A 175 -12.59 -6.03 11.78
N THR A 176 -11.86 -5.78 12.87
CA THR A 176 -12.45 -5.62 14.21
C THR A 176 -11.92 -4.36 14.88
N VAL A 177 -12.74 -3.78 15.76
CA VAL A 177 -12.36 -2.59 16.53
C VAL A 177 -11.29 -2.97 17.55
N SER A 178 -10.24 -2.14 17.64
CA SER A 178 -9.17 -2.28 18.62
C SER A 178 -9.49 -1.41 19.83
N ARG A 179 -9.39 -1.96 21.05
CA ARG A 179 -9.64 -1.22 22.30
C ARG A 179 -8.43 -0.40 22.78
N SER A 180 -7.28 -0.56 22.13
CA SER A 180 -6.07 0.22 22.39
C SER A 180 -5.24 0.36 21.11
N SER A 181 -4.39 1.38 21.06
CA SER A 181 -3.42 1.57 19.97
C SER A 181 -2.45 0.38 19.86
N THR A 182 -1.94 -0.10 21.00
CA THR A 182 -1.06 -1.29 21.06
C THR A 182 -1.69 -2.51 20.37
N LYS A 183 -2.99 -2.74 20.56
CA LYS A 183 -3.70 -3.85 19.90
C LYS A 183 -3.81 -3.66 18.39
N ALA A 184 -4.07 -2.45 17.93
CA ALA A 184 -4.10 -2.13 16.51
C ALA A 184 -2.74 -2.38 15.85
N GLU A 185 -1.68 -2.00 16.55
CA GLU A 185 -0.30 -2.17 16.08
C GLU A 185 0.13 -3.63 16.03
N TYR A 186 -0.18 -4.44 17.05
CA TYR A 186 0.09 -5.89 17.00
C TYR A 186 -0.58 -6.56 15.80
N ARG A 187 -1.78 -6.14 15.43
CA ARG A 187 -2.48 -6.63 14.22
C ARG A 187 -1.78 -6.21 12.93
N ALA A 188 -1.28 -4.98 12.88
CA ALA A 188 -0.47 -4.52 11.76
C ALA A 188 0.82 -5.33 11.64
N MET A 189 1.49 -5.59 12.76
CA MET A 189 2.68 -6.43 12.80
C MET A 189 2.39 -7.86 12.36
N ALA A 190 1.35 -8.49 12.90
CA ALA A 190 0.98 -9.87 12.53
C ALA A 190 0.70 -9.98 11.03
N THR A 191 -0.06 -9.03 10.46
CA THR A 191 -0.32 -8.96 9.01
C THR A 191 0.98 -8.84 8.22
N THR A 192 1.90 -7.97 8.66
CA THR A 192 3.19 -7.75 7.99
C THR A 192 4.11 -8.97 8.08
N VAL A 193 4.10 -9.67 9.22
CA VAL A 193 4.86 -10.93 9.41
C VAL A 193 4.35 -12.03 8.51
N CYS A 194 3.03 -12.17 8.36
CA CYS A 194 2.45 -13.14 7.41
C CYS A 194 2.88 -12.85 5.97
N GLU A 195 2.86 -11.58 5.56
CA GLU A 195 3.35 -11.17 4.23
C GLU A 195 4.85 -11.45 4.06
N LEU A 196 5.67 -11.15 5.07
CA LEU A 196 7.10 -11.46 5.06
C LEU A 196 7.38 -12.97 4.92
N LEU A 197 6.61 -13.81 5.61
CA LEU A 197 6.72 -15.27 5.50
C LEU A 197 6.40 -15.73 4.08
N TRP A 198 5.32 -15.21 3.49
CA TRP A 198 4.95 -15.52 2.11
C TRP A 198 6.06 -15.11 1.12
N ILE A 199 6.59 -13.88 1.24
CA ILE A 199 7.72 -13.42 0.42
C ILE A 199 8.95 -14.32 0.62
N THR A 200 9.21 -14.75 1.86
CA THR A 200 10.34 -15.64 2.18
C THR A 200 10.19 -16.99 1.51
N TYR A 201 8.99 -17.57 1.45
CA TYR A 201 8.76 -18.83 0.74
C TYR A 201 9.05 -18.69 -0.76
N ILE A 202 8.54 -17.62 -1.39
CA ILE A 202 8.82 -17.34 -2.81
C ILE A 202 10.32 -17.18 -3.07
N LEU A 203 11.02 -16.42 -2.22
CA LEU A 203 12.46 -16.20 -2.36
C LEU A 203 13.26 -17.50 -2.18
N LYS A 204 12.84 -18.38 -1.27
CA LYS A 204 13.43 -19.71 -1.11
C LYS A 204 13.21 -20.60 -2.33
N ASP A 205 12.03 -20.57 -2.93
CA ASP A 205 11.74 -21.32 -4.16
C ASP A 205 12.63 -20.84 -5.32
N PHE A 206 12.92 -19.53 -5.37
CA PHE A 206 13.89 -18.93 -6.29
C PHE A 206 15.35 -19.14 -5.90
N GLN A 207 15.64 -19.90 -4.84
CA GLN A 207 16.99 -20.16 -4.32
C GLN A 207 17.76 -18.87 -3.95
N VAL A 208 17.05 -17.82 -3.59
CA VAL A 208 17.63 -16.54 -3.16
C VAL A 208 17.98 -16.65 -1.67
N PRO A 209 19.26 -16.53 -1.28
CA PRO A 209 19.67 -16.60 0.12
C PRO A 209 19.12 -15.40 0.88
N LEU A 210 18.57 -15.66 2.07
CA LEU A 210 17.99 -14.64 2.93
C LEU A 210 18.71 -14.56 4.26
N THR A 211 18.97 -13.34 4.71
CA THR A 211 19.53 -13.08 6.04
C THR A 211 18.43 -12.91 7.07
N THR A 212 18.49 -13.71 8.13
CA THR A 212 17.65 -13.58 9.33
C THR A 212 18.49 -13.17 10.54
N PRO A 213 17.96 -12.40 11.49
CA PRO A 213 16.59 -11.89 11.53
C PRO A 213 16.35 -10.73 10.57
N VAL A 214 15.14 -10.68 9.98
CA VAL A 214 14.67 -9.57 9.15
C VAL A 214 14.45 -8.33 10.03
N PRO A 215 15.12 -7.19 9.76
CA PRO A 215 14.83 -5.94 10.43
C PRO A 215 13.35 -5.54 10.27
N PHE A 216 12.68 -5.31 11.38
CA PHE A 216 11.26 -4.99 11.42
C PHE A 216 11.06 -3.72 12.25
N TRP A 217 10.52 -2.65 11.65
CA TRP A 217 10.32 -1.37 12.34
C TRP A 217 8.85 -1.07 12.59
N CYS A 218 8.56 -0.52 13.75
CA CYS A 218 7.25 0.01 14.13
C CYS A 218 7.41 1.28 15.00
N ASP A 219 6.36 2.08 15.10
CA ASP A 219 6.37 3.39 15.76
C ASP A 219 6.21 3.32 17.29
N ASN A 220 5.83 2.17 17.81
CA ASN A 220 5.49 2.00 19.21
C ASN A 220 6.50 1.11 19.93
N GLN A 221 6.40 1.09 21.25
CA GLN A 221 7.27 0.28 22.10
C GLN A 221 6.93 -1.23 22.07
N VAL A 222 6.15 -1.71 21.09
CA VAL A 222 5.83 -3.15 20.96
C VAL A 222 7.08 -4.05 20.97
N PRO A 223 8.21 -3.71 20.33
CA PRO A 223 9.42 -4.50 20.42
C PRO A 223 9.82 -4.80 21.87
N PHE A 224 9.70 -3.83 22.77
CA PHE A 224 10.00 -4.01 24.19
C PHE A 224 8.98 -4.91 24.90
N HIS A 225 7.70 -4.87 24.51
CA HIS A 225 6.68 -5.76 25.05
C HIS A 225 6.82 -7.22 24.56
N ILE A 226 7.39 -7.43 23.37
CA ILE A 226 7.69 -8.76 22.82
C ILE A 226 8.86 -9.41 23.56
N THR A 227 9.91 -8.63 23.88
CA THR A 227 11.13 -9.14 24.53
C THR A 227 11.03 -9.24 26.05
N ALA A 228 10.30 -8.34 26.71
CA ALA A 228 10.35 -8.20 28.16
C ALA A 228 9.39 -9.11 28.95
N ASN A 229 8.37 -9.72 28.33
CA ASN A 229 7.33 -10.41 29.11
C ASN A 229 6.89 -11.75 28.48
N PRO A 230 7.46 -12.89 28.91
CA PRO A 230 6.97 -14.22 28.51
C PRO A 230 5.58 -14.55 29.08
N VAL A 231 5.10 -13.76 30.06
CA VAL A 231 3.84 -13.97 30.77
C VAL A 231 2.88 -12.81 30.50
N PHE A 232 2.43 -12.65 29.25
CA PHE A 232 1.25 -11.82 28.98
C PHE A 232 0.03 -12.60 29.47
N TYR A 233 -0.33 -12.41 30.75
CA TYR A 233 -1.45 -13.08 31.42
C TYR A 233 -2.77 -12.98 30.64
N GLU A 234 -3.39 -14.14 30.41
CA GLU A 234 -4.81 -14.56 30.28
C GLU A 234 -6.00 -13.59 30.09
N ARG A 235 -5.87 -12.26 30.19
CA ARG A 235 -7.01 -11.32 30.11
C ARG A 235 -7.32 -10.78 28.72
N THR A 236 -6.64 -11.24 27.67
CA THR A 236 -6.92 -10.82 26.29
C THR A 236 -6.93 -11.99 25.30
N LYS A 237 -7.82 -12.97 25.51
CA LYS A 237 -8.11 -14.06 24.54
C LYS A 237 -8.34 -13.58 23.09
N HIS A 238 -8.71 -12.31 22.88
CA HIS A 238 -8.90 -11.70 21.55
C HIS A 238 -7.66 -11.00 20.96
N LEU A 239 -6.51 -11.03 21.64
CA LEU A 239 -5.21 -10.54 21.19
C LEU A 239 -4.23 -11.71 20.92
N ASP A 240 -4.65 -12.93 21.29
CA ASP A 240 -3.78 -14.09 21.46
C ASP A 240 -3.04 -14.45 20.18
N ILE A 241 -3.76 -14.70 19.08
CA ILE A 241 -3.18 -15.24 17.85
C ILE A 241 -2.20 -14.26 17.19
N ASP A 242 -2.59 -12.98 17.04
CA ASP A 242 -1.73 -11.97 16.40
C ASP A 242 -0.42 -11.77 17.19
N CYS A 243 -0.51 -11.69 18.52
CA CYS A 243 0.67 -11.59 19.37
C CYS A 243 1.51 -12.88 19.35
N HIS A 244 0.89 -14.05 19.31
CA HIS A 244 1.59 -15.33 19.22
C HIS A 244 2.38 -15.42 17.91
N ILE A 245 1.78 -15.11 16.76
CA ILE A 245 2.48 -15.14 15.47
C ILE A 245 3.73 -14.25 15.50
N VAL A 246 3.59 -13.00 15.95
CA VAL A 246 4.72 -12.06 15.99
C VAL A 246 5.79 -12.52 16.98
N ARG A 247 5.38 -12.98 18.17
CA ARG A 247 6.30 -13.42 19.23
C ARG A 247 7.05 -14.69 18.84
N ASP A 248 6.36 -15.67 18.27
CA ASP A 248 6.96 -16.95 17.90
C ASP A 248 7.99 -16.71 16.79
N LYS A 249 7.67 -15.87 15.80
CA LYS A 249 8.63 -15.46 14.77
C LYS A 249 9.80 -14.63 15.29
N TYR A 250 9.61 -13.84 16.33
CA TYR A 250 10.73 -13.22 17.02
C TYR A 250 11.62 -14.25 17.73
N LYS A 251 11.03 -15.19 18.50
CA LYS A 251 11.77 -16.23 19.23
C LYS A 251 12.51 -17.20 18.32
N GLU A 252 11.94 -17.51 17.15
CA GLU A 252 12.59 -18.28 16.09
C GLU A 252 13.76 -17.53 15.43
N GLY A 253 13.97 -16.25 15.75
CA GLY A 253 15.00 -15.42 15.12
C GLY A 253 14.64 -15.01 13.69
N PHE A 254 13.37 -15.08 13.28
CA PHE A 254 12.95 -14.70 11.94
C PHE A 254 12.87 -13.18 11.76
N ILE A 255 12.39 -12.44 12.77
CA ILE A 255 12.30 -10.97 12.76
C ILE A 255 13.06 -10.35 13.91
N SER A 256 13.52 -9.11 13.71
CA SER A 256 14.11 -8.24 14.74
C SER A 256 13.29 -6.95 14.84
N PRO A 257 12.24 -6.92 15.68
CA PRO A 257 11.44 -5.73 15.94
C PRO A 257 12.27 -4.60 16.54
N ARG A 258 12.11 -3.38 16.03
CA ARG A 258 12.81 -2.16 16.45
C ARG A 258 11.87 -0.97 16.40
N HIS A 259 12.08 -0.03 17.31
CA HIS A 259 11.33 1.23 17.30
C HIS A 259 11.93 2.20 16.26
N ILE A 260 11.07 2.90 15.53
CA ILE A 260 11.44 4.01 14.65
C ILE A 260 10.56 5.23 14.94
N ALA A 261 11.14 6.44 14.92
CA ALA A 261 10.35 7.64 15.10
C ALA A 261 9.35 7.84 13.94
N GLY A 262 8.14 8.32 14.23
CA GLY A 262 7.08 8.46 13.23
C GLY A 262 7.46 9.30 12.00
N HIS A 263 8.21 10.38 12.16
CA HIS A 263 8.68 11.18 11.02
C HIS A 263 9.68 10.43 10.11
N LEU A 264 10.29 9.34 10.59
CA LEU A 264 11.18 8.46 9.83
C LEU A 264 10.43 7.27 9.23
N GLN A 265 9.35 6.81 9.86
CA GLN A 265 8.51 5.67 9.47
C GLN A 265 7.89 5.85 8.06
N PRO A 266 8.27 5.05 7.05
CA PRO A 266 7.66 5.09 5.72
C PRO A 266 6.21 4.56 5.71
N ALA A 267 5.88 3.66 6.64
CA ALA A 267 4.54 3.07 6.74
C ALA A 267 3.42 4.08 7.06
N ASN A 268 3.77 5.27 7.57
CA ASN A 268 2.81 6.34 7.84
C ASN A 268 2.03 6.82 6.60
N ALA A 269 2.61 6.72 5.40
CA ALA A 269 1.88 7.04 4.16
C ALA A 269 0.73 6.08 3.86
N PHE A 270 0.71 4.92 4.50
CA PHE A 270 -0.33 3.92 4.33
C PHE A 270 -1.42 4.00 5.40
N THR A 271 -1.31 4.87 6.39
CA THR A 271 -2.24 4.93 7.52
C THR A 271 -2.85 6.31 7.76
N LYS A 272 -2.20 7.38 7.29
CA LYS A 272 -2.55 8.76 7.64
C LYS A 272 -2.58 9.67 6.41
N ILE A 273 -3.40 10.71 6.49
CA ILE A 273 -3.27 11.86 5.59
C ILE A 273 -2.03 12.64 6.01
N LEU A 274 -1.13 12.89 5.06
CA LEU A 274 0.13 13.59 5.30
C LEU A 274 0.06 15.03 4.80
N SER A 275 0.80 15.93 5.48
CA SER A 275 1.07 17.27 4.93
C SER A 275 1.89 17.16 3.64
N VAL A 276 1.88 18.19 2.80
CA VAL A 276 2.60 18.19 1.52
C VAL A 276 4.10 17.87 1.69
N ALA A 277 4.73 18.41 2.73
CA ALA A 277 6.13 18.16 3.05
C ALA A 277 6.37 16.70 3.47
N ALA A 278 5.56 16.18 4.39
CA ALA A 278 5.67 14.78 4.86
C ALA A 278 5.36 13.78 3.74
N PHE A 279 4.37 14.08 2.90
CA PHE A 279 4.01 13.27 1.73
C PHE A 279 5.17 13.21 0.72
N THR A 280 5.79 14.36 0.42
CA THR A 280 6.93 14.41 -0.51
C THR A 280 8.11 13.61 0.01
N GLN A 281 8.43 13.72 1.31
CA GLN A 281 9.46 12.89 1.94
C GLN A 281 9.10 11.41 1.90
N SER A 282 7.84 11.05 2.15
CA SER A 282 7.40 9.67 2.12
C SER A 282 7.55 9.03 0.74
N ARG A 283 7.21 9.74 -0.35
CA ARG A 283 7.42 9.25 -1.71
C ARG A 283 8.88 8.83 -1.97
N VAL A 284 9.82 9.67 -1.53
CA VAL A 284 11.27 9.37 -1.65
C VAL A 284 11.62 8.12 -0.86
N LYS A 285 11.13 7.97 0.38
CA LYS A 285 11.36 6.78 1.21
C LYS A 285 10.75 5.50 0.63
N LEU A 286 9.65 5.62 -0.12
CA LEU A 286 9.00 4.51 -0.82
C LEU A 286 9.72 4.14 -2.13
N GLY A 287 10.75 4.88 -2.53
CA GLY A 287 11.51 4.60 -3.75
C GLY A 287 10.82 5.09 -5.03
N LEU A 288 9.85 6.01 -4.92
CA LEU A 288 9.25 6.66 -6.08
C LEU A 288 10.18 7.74 -6.61
N VAL A 289 10.44 7.70 -7.92
CA VAL A 289 11.25 8.67 -8.64
C VAL A 289 10.47 9.26 -9.80
N SER A 290 10.79 10.51 -10.16
CA SER A 290 10.27 11.11 -11.39
C SER A 290 11.15 10.68 -12.55
N LEU A 291 10.59 9.95 -13.50
CA LEU A 291 11.26 9.59 -14.74
C LEU A 291 11.24 10.77 -15.73
N PRO A 292 12.26 10.90 -16.59
CA PRO A 292 12.32 11.98 -17.58
C PRO A 292 11.24 11.89 -18.65
N TYR A 293 10.68 10.70 -18.89
CA TYR A 293 9.56 10.48 -19.80
C TYR A 293 8.49 9.68 -19.07
N ALA A 294 7.22 10.11 -19.19
CA ALA A 294 6.11 9.27 -18.76
C ALA A 294 6.07 8.04 -19.69
N PRO A 295 5.97 6.81 -19.17
CA PRO A 295 5.78 5.64 -20.03
C PRO A 295 4.47 5.85 -20.79
N THR A 296 4.58 5.95 -22.12
CA THR A 296 3.47 6.05 -23.08
C THR A 296 2.67 4.77 -23.13
#